data_AF-A0A7K4D881-F1
#
_entry.id   AF-A0A7K4D881-F1
#
_cell.length_a   1.000
_cell.length_b   1.000
_cell.length_c   1.000
_cell.angle_alpha   90.00
_cell.angle_beta   90.00
_cell.angle_gamma   90.00
#
_symmetry.space_group_name_H-M   'P 1'
#
loop_
_entity.id
_entity.type
_entity.pdbx_description
1 polymer ?
#
loop_
_entity_poly.entity_id
_entity_poly.type
_entity_poly.pdbx_seq_one_letter_code
_entity_poly.pdbx_strand_id
1 'polypeptide(L)'
;IEEGNIIGFISGIKSSEDINLVYLWQIGVSKDHRGKNYASVLIDHFVNSAKSLECNRIQVSISPLNEVSYNAFLKYSKEKNYLFLKTGEIKYHDQLTDKNEFEILYELQI
;
A
#
# COMPACT_ATOMS: atom_id res chain seq x y z
N ILE A 1 -20.21 14.53 20.65
CA ILE A 1 -19.67 13.97 19.40
C ILE A 1 -19.23 12.57 19.78
N GLU A 2 -19.91 11.52 19.32
CA GLU A 2 -19.43 10.16 19.54
C GLU A 2 -18.01 10.08 19.00
N GLU A 3 -17.06 9.66 19.84
CA GLU A 3 -15.66 9.50 19.46
C GLU A 3 -15.58 8.36 18.43
N GLY A 4 -15.62 8.73 17.16
CA GLY A 4 -15.45 7.80 16.05
C GLY A 4 -14.05 7.19 16.15
N ASN A 5 -13.97 5.94 16.60
CA ASN A 5 -12.70 5.22 16.69
C ASN A 5 -12.09 5.08 15.29
N ILE A 6 -10.83 5.50 15.14
CA ILE A 6 -10.09 5.30 13.89
C ILE A 6 -9.73 3.82 13.77
N ILE A 7 -10.42 3.12 12.87
CA ILE A 7 -10.24 1.67 12.66
C ILE A 7 -9.29 1.33 11.51
N GLY A 8 -8.82 2.32 10.76
CA GLY A 8 -7.91 2.12 9.64
C GLY A 8 -7.28 3.41 9.14
N PHE A 9 -6.13 3.27 8.48
CA PHE A 9 -5.33 4.37 7.97
C PHE A 9 -4.60 3.93 6.71
N ILE A 10 -4.47 4.83 5.75
CA ILE A 10 -3.65 4.65 4.56
C ILE A 10 -2.97 5.98 4.23
N SER A 11 -1.70 5.93 3.85
CA SER A 11 -0.91 7.12 3.53
C SER A 11 0.11 6.85 2.44
N GLY A 12 0.52 7.94 1.80
CA GLY A 12 1.51 7.93 0.75
C GLY A 12 1.82 9.34 0.27
N ILE A 13 2.72 9.42 -0.70
CA ILE A 13 3.25 10.68 -1.21
C ILE A 13 3.46 10.58 -2.72
N LYS A 14 3.11 11.65 -3.45
CA LYS A 14 3.41 11.77 -4.89
C LYS A 14 4.93 11.94 -5.06
N SER A 15 5.52 11.19 -5.99
CA SER A 15 6.94 11.31 -6.28
C SER A 15 7.26 12.70 -6.87
N SER A 16 8.36 13.29 -6.40
CA SER A 16 8.90 14.53 -6.96
C SER A 16 9.74 14.31 -8.23
N GLU A 17 10.21 13.08 -8.45
CA GLU A 17 11.04 12.72 -9.62
C GLU A 17 10.19 12.14 -10.75
N ASP A 18 9.10 11.47 -10.42
CA ASP A 18 8.20 10.83 -11.37
C ASP A 18 6.76 11.30 -11.14
N ILE A 19 6.31 12.27 -11.93
CA ILE A 19 5.02 12.93 -11.74
C ILE A 19 3.80 12.01 -11.92
N ASN A 20 3.99 10.80 -12.45
CA ASN A 20 2.94 9.82 -12.67
C ASN A 20 2.84 8.78 -11.54
N LEU A 21 3.69 8.89 -10.52
CA LEU A 21 3.86 7.89 -9.48
C LEU A 21 3.47 8.42 -8.09
N VAL A 22 2.74 7.60 -7.33
CA VAL A 22 2.53 7.77 -5.89
C VAL A 22 3.16 6.61 -5.14
N TYR A 23 3.93 6.88 -4.10
CA TYR A 23 4.41 5.87 -3.18
C TYR A 23 3.43 5.72 -2.01
N LEU A 24 2.85 4.53 -1.85
CA LEU A 24 2.06 4.17 -0.68
C LEU A 24 3.01 3.70 0.41
N TRP A 25 3.05 4.44 1.52
CA TRP A 25 3.97 4.17 2.61
C TRP A 25 3.37 3.22 3.64
N GLN A 26 2.18 3.54 4.16
CA GLN A 26 1.58 2.75 5.23
C GLN A 26 0.11 2.48 4.95
N ILE A 27 -0.31 1.25 5.22
CA ILE A 27 -1.70 0.84 5.33
C ILE A 27 -1.86 0.03 6.62
N GLY A 28 -2.89 0.36 7.40
CA GLY A 28 -3.18 -0.31 8.67
C GLY A 28 -4.67 -0.44 8.87
N VAL A 29 -5.09 -1.59 9.40
CA VAL A 29 -6.46 -1.84 9.86
C VAL A 29 -6.38 -2.40 11.28
N SER A 30 -7.18 -1.82 12.18
CA SER A 30 -7.31 -2.26 13.56
C SER A 30 -7.65 -3.75 13.63
N LYS A 31 -7.08 -4.46 14.61
CA LYS A 31 -7.15 -5.93 14.72
C LYS A 31 -8.57 -6.46 14.69
N ASP A 32 -9.50 -5.81 15.41
CA ASP A 32 -10.91 -6.22 15.54
C ASP A 32 -11.75 -5.97 14.27
N HIS A 33 -11.13 -5.33 13.28
CA HIS A 33 -11.74 -4.93 12.02
C HIS A 33 -11.12 -5.65 10.81
N ARG A 34 -10.15 -6.54 11.02
CA ARG A 34 -9.58 -7.38 9.96
C ARG A 34 -10.63 -8.37 9.43
N GLY A 35 -10.46 -8.80 8.17
CA GLY A 35 -11.39 -9.71 7.49
C GLY A 35 -12.70 -9.07 7.01
N LYS A 36 -12.96 -7.79 7.34
CA LYS A 36 -14.18 -7.05 6.96
C LYS A 36 -14.01 -6.17 5.72
N ASN A 37 -13.06 -6.50 4.85
CA ASN A 37 -12.76 -5.80 3.61
C ASN A 37 -12.29 -4.33 3.71
N TYR A 38 -12.05 -3.79 4.91
CA TYR A 38 -11.61 -2.39 5.07
C TYR A 38 -10.28 -2.06 4.36
N ALA A 39 -9.35 -3.02 4.24
CA ALA A 39 -8.13 -2.81 3.47
C ALA A 39 -8.42 -2.49 1.99
N SER A 40 -9.37 -3.21 1.38
CA SER A 40 -9.79 -2.96 -0.01
C SER A 40 -10.44 -1.58 -0.15
N VAL A 41 -11.26 -1.17 0.82
CA VAL A 41 -11.86 0.18 0.87
C VAL A 41 -10.78 1.27 0.95
N LEU A 42 -9.80 1.10 1.83
CA LEU A 42 -8.68 2.04 1.95
C LEU A 42 -7.86 2.13 0.65
N ILE A 43 -7.55 0.98 0.04
CA ILE A 43 -6.83 0.92 -1.24
C ILE A 43 -7.63 1.63 -2.35
N ASP A 44 -8.95 1.41 -2.43
CA ASP A 44 -9.80 2.07 -3.43
C ASP A 44 -9.78 3.60 -3.28
N HIS A 45 -9.92 4.11 -2.05
CA HIS A 45 -9.80 5.53 -1.76
C HIS A 45 -8.43 6.10 -2.15
N PHE A 46 -7.36 5.37 -1.87
CA PHE A 46 -6.00 5.79 -2.24
C PHE A 46 -5.79 5.80 -3.76
N VAL A 47 -6.30 4.79 -4.47
CA VAL A 47 -6.27 4.71 -5.94
C VAL A 47 -7.02 5.88 -6.57
N ASN A 48 -8.22 6.19 -6.09
CA ASN A 48 -8.99 7.32 -6.58
C ASN A 48 -8.27 8.65 -6.30
N SER A 49 -7.61 8.77 -5.14
CA SER A 49 -6.78 9.94 -4.82
C SER A 49 -5.58 10.07 -5.75
N ALA A 50 -4.86 8.98 -6.03
CA ALA A 50 -3.74 8.97 -6.97
C ALA A 50 -4.19 9.38 -8.39
N LYS A 51 -5.34 8.88 -8.86
CA LYS A 51 -5.92 9.29 -10.15
C LYS A 51 -6.26 10.78 -10.20
N SER A 52 -6.78 11.34 -9.11
CA SER A 52 -7.07 12.77 -9.02
C SER A 52 -5.82 13.66 -9.06
N LEU A 53 -4.66 13.08 -8.75
CA LEU A 53 -3.34 13.71 -8.88
C LEU A 53 -2.67 13.44 -10.24
N GLU A 54 -3.43 12.90 -11.20
CA GLU A 54 -2.97 12.50 -12.54
C GLU A 54 -1.88 11.41 -12.53
N CYS A 55 -1.82 10.62 -11.46
CA CYS A 55 -0.90 9.50 -11.36
C CYS A 55 -1.54 8.21 -11.87
N ASN A 56 -0.76 7.41 -12.60
CA ASN A 56 -1.19 6.12 -13.18
C ASN A 56 -0.46 4.92 -12.58
N ARG A 57 0.45 5.16 -11.63
CA ARG A 57 1.20 4.12 -10.92
C ARG A 57 1.22 4.37 -9.43
N ILE A 58 1.05 3.29 -8.67
CA ILE A 58 1.26 3.27 -7.24
C ILE A 58 2.36 2.27 -6.93
N GLN A 59 3.40 2.69 -6.21
CA GLN A 59 4.42 1.79 -5.69
C GLN A 59 4.22 1.55 -4.20
N VAL A 60 4.51 0.33 -3.77
CA VAL A 60 4.47 -0.09 -2.37
C VAL A 60 5.56 -1.13 -2.12
N SER A 61 6.23 -1.06 -0.98
CA SER A 61 7.11 -2.13 -0.53
C SER A 61 6.33 -3.07 0.41
N ILE A 62 6.51 -4.38 0.24
CA ILE A 62 5.88 -5.37 1.11
C ILE A 62 6.92 -6.40 1.55
N SER A 63 7.10 -6.55 2.85
CA SER A 63 7.88 -7.66 3.43
C SER A 63 7.35 -9.00 2.92
N PRO A 64 8.21 -9.95 2.52
CA PRO A 64 7.77 -11.29 2.14
C PRO A 64 6.97 -12.01 3.24
N LEU A 65 7.14 -11.62 4.50
CA LEU A 65 6.40 -12.17 5.64
C LEU A 65 5.00 -11.54 5.82
N ASN A 66 4.71 -10.45 5.11
CA ASN A 66 3.44 -9.74 5.18
C ASN A 66 2.47 -10.22 4.07
N GLU A 67 2.16 -11.51 4.10
CA GLU A 67 1.24 -12.15 3.14
C GLU A 67 -0.14 -11.49 3.13
N VAL A 68 -0.58 -10.95 4.28
CA VAL A 68 -1.88 -10.27 4.41
C VAL A 68 -1.94 -9.04 3.51
N SER A 69 -0.90 -8.20 3.51
CA SER A 69 -0.85 -7.01 2.66
C SER A 69 -0.70 -7.39 1.20
N TYR A 70 0.19 -8.33 0.88
CA TYR A 70 0.34 -8.83 -0.49
C TYR A 70 -0.99 -9.35 -1.07
N ASN A 71 -1.70 -10.18 -0.31
CA ASN A 71 -2.99 -10.73 -0.72
C ASN A 71 -4.06 -9.65 -0.87
N ALA A 72 -4.04 -8.59 -0.05
CA ALA A 72 -4.96 -7.47 -0.19
C ALA A 72 -4.75 -6.73 -1.53
N PHE A 73 -3.51 -6.39 -1.88
CA PHE A 73 -3.20 -5.75 -3.17
C PHE A 73 -3.46 -6.67 -4.35
N LEU A 74 -3.05 -7.94 -4.27
CA LEU A 74 -3.28 -8.93 -5.34
C LEU A 74 -4.77 -9.19 -5.58
N LYS A 75 -5.57 -9.27 -4.53
CA LYS A 75 -7.03 -9.42 -4.66
C LYS A 75 -7.64 -8.17 -5.28
N TYR A 76 -7.29 -6.99 -4.77
CA TYR A 76 -7.80 -5.71 -5.29
C TYR A 76 -7.44 -5.52 -6.76
N SER A 77 -6.19 -5.83 -7.16
CA SER A 77 -5.75 -5.69 -8.55
C SER A 77 -6.54 -6.61 -9.49
N LYS A 78 -6.84 -7.84 -9.08
CA LYS A 78 -7.69 -8.77 -9.84
C LYS A 78 -9.13 -8.26 -9.96
N GLU A 79 -9.71 -7.77 -8.87
CA GLU A 79 -11.09 -7.23 -8.87
C GLU A 79 -11.25 -6.03 -9.81
N LYS A 80 -10.21 -5.20 -9.94
CA LYS A 80 -10.22 -3.99 -10.77
C LYS A 80 -9.56 -4.16 -12.14
N ASN A 81 -9.05 -5.36 -12.47
CA ASN A 81 -8.25 -5.63 -13.67
C ASN A 81 -7.01 -4.73 -13.82
N TYR A 82 -6.31 -4.46 -12.72
CA TYR A 82 -5.04 -3.74 -12.70
C TYR A 82 -3.85 -4.71 -12.74
N LEU A 83 -2.75 -4.24 -13.34
CA LEU A 83 -1.47 -4.96 -13.29
C LEU A 83 -0.81 -4.70 -11.94
N PHE A 84 -0.42 -5.78 -11.25
CA PHE A 84 0.32 -5.72 -9.98
C PHE A 84 1.62 -6.51 -10.15
N LEU A 85 2.73 -5.78 -10.28
CA LEU A 85 4.00 -6.32 -10.75
C LEU A 85 5.08 -6.12 -9.70
N LYS A 86 5.97 -7.10 -9.52
CA LYS A 86 7.21 -6.91 -8.77
C LYS A 86 8.16 -6.07 -9.62
N THR A 87 8.64 -4.96 -9.07
CA THR A 87 9.54 -4.03 -9.77
C THR A 87 10.94 -3.98 -9.16
N GLY A 88 11.12 -4.49 -7.93
CA GLY A 88 12.43 -4.50 -7.29
C GLY A 88 12.47 -5.18 -5.93
N GLU A 89 13.60 -5.02 -5.27
CA GLU A 89 13.89 -5.52 -3.92
C GLU A 89 14.68 -4.47 -3.15
N ILE A 90 14.38 -4.31 -1.87
CA ILE A 90 15.07 -3.39 -0.96
C ILE A 90 15.57 -4.21 0.22
N LYS A 91 16.89 -4.16 0.45
CA LYS A 91 17.56 -4.79 1.61
C LYS A 91 18.35 -3.72 2.33
N TYR A 92 18.09 -3.54 3.61
CA TYR A 92 18.78 -2.54 4.42
C TYR A 92 18.93 -3.02 5.86
N HIS A 93 19.88 -2.44 6.56
CA HIS A 93 20.05 -2.64 7.99
C HIS A 93 19.45 -1.45 8.72
N ASP A 94 18.34 -1.66 9.44
CA ASP A 94 17.73 -0.66 10.29
C ASP A 94 18.55 -0.51 11.57
N GLN A 95 19.27 0.61 11.66
CA GLN A 95 20.11 0.94 12.80
C GLN A 95 19.31 1.25 14.07
N LEU A 96 18.03 1.62 13.95
CA LEU A 96 17.18 1.94 15.10
C LEU A 96 16.69 0.68 15.80
N THR A 97 16.35 -0.36 15.03
CA THR A 97 15.85 -1.63 15.57
C THR A 97 16.89 -2.75 15.57
N ASP A 98 18.08 -2.50 15.01
CA ASP A 98 19.17 -3.46 14.81
C ASP A 98 18.71 -4.71 14.02
N LYS A 99 17.98 -4.48 12.93
CA LYS A 99 17.39 -5.54 12.10
C LYS A 99 17.81 -5.41 10.64
N ASN A 100 18.05 -6.56 10.03
CA ASN A 100 18.15 -6.64 8.56
C ASN A 100 16.75 -6.77 8.00
N GLU A 101 16.31 -5.73 7.31
CA GLU A 101 15.00 -5.66 6.69
C GLU A 101 15.09 -6.06 5.21
N PHE A 102 14.07 -6.77 4.76
CA PHE A 102 13.91 -7.17 3.36
C PHE A 102 12.48 -6.94 2.92
N GLU A 103 12.34 -6.09 1.90
CA GLU A 103 11.08 -5.66 1.33
C GLU A 103 11.11 -5.89 -0.18
N ILE A 104 9.98 -6.32 -0.75
CA ILE A 104 9.82 -6.43 -2.21
C ILE A 104 9.04 -5.22 -2.69
N LEU A 105 9.57 -4.52 -3.70
CA LEU A 105 8.87 -3.39 -4.31
C LEU A 105 7.89 -3.91 -5.35
N TYR A 106 6.63 -3.51 -5.21
CA TYR A 106 5.56 -3.78 -6.16
C TYR A 106 5.01 -2.49 -6.74
N GLU A 107 4.50 -2.56 -7.96
CA GLU A 107 3.80 -1.48 -8.65
C GLU A 107 2.42 -1.94 -9.08
N LEU A 108 1.41 -1.14 -8.74
CA LEU A 108 0.05 -1.25 -9.23
C LEU A 108 -0.17 -0.21 -10.33
N GLN A 109 -0.51 -0.66 -11.54
CA GLN A 109 -0.80 0.21 -12.69
C GLN A 109 -2.32 0.39 -12.81
N ILE A 110 -2.80 1.63 -12.65
CA ILE A 110 -4.21 1.97 -12.36
C ILE A 110 -4.89 2.82 -13.43
#